data_AF-A0A369W3B9-F1
#
_entry.id   AF-A0A369W3B9-F1
#
_cell.length_a   1.000
_cell.length_b   1.000
_cell.length_c   1.000
_cell.angle_alpha   90.00
_cell.angle_beta   90.00
_cell.angle_gamma   90.00
#
_symmetry.space_group_name_H-M   'P 1'
#
loop_
_entity.id
_entity.type
_entity.pdbx_description
1 polymer ?
#
loop_
_entity_poly.entity_id
_entity_poly.type
_entity_poly.pdbx_seq_one_letter_code
_entity_poly.pdbx_strand_id
1 'polypeptide(L)'
;MTMPVLVRTSAATAVFLTLFLAPVVAQDPISGSTLDGATFQLPSVWVIGEPLAIAGENWTTHAGDRGSVIGVKYDFGEVVPTDPLDEMDDIWARITADGSGAFSAELPYPADAGWSVGEEHTIHLLTGAMGDNDKVRNPTLRVTLVEAE
;
A
#
# COMPACT_ATOMS: atom_id res chain seq x y z
N MET A 1 15.73 24.59 64.27
CA MET A 1 16.52 24.43 63.04
C MET A 1 15.53 24.00 61.96
N THR A 2 14.95 24.96 61.24
CA THR A 2 13.86 24.73 60.27
C THR A 2 14.38 25.15 58.90
N MET A 3 14.53 24.18 57.99
CA MET A 3 14.90 24.45 56.60
C MET A 3 13.65 24.74 55.76
N PRO A 4 13.70 25.66 54.79
CA PRO A 4 12.60 25.87 53.85
C PRO A 4 12.69 24.87 52.69
N VAL A 5 11.56 24.25 52.32
CA VAL A 5 11.44 23.51 51.05
C VAL A 5 10.78 24.43 50.04
N LEU A 6 11.57 24.84 49.04
CA LEU A 6 11.18 25.60 47.87
C LEU A 6 10.50 24.67 46.86
N VAL A 7 9.18 24.78 46.69
CA VAL A 7 8.46 24.09 45.61
C VAL A 7 8.73 24.85 44.30
N ARG A 8 9.47 24.22 43.39
CA ARG A 8 9.69 24.72 42.03
C ARG A 8 8.49 24.35 41.17
N THR A 9 7.67 25.33 40.79
CA THR A 9 6.63 25.16 39.77
C THR A 9 7.31 25.16 38.40
N SER A 10 7.45 24.00 37.76
CA SER A 10 7.87 23.93 36.36
C SER A 10 6.69 24.31 35.45
N ALA A 11 6.83 25.40 34.70
CA ALA A 11 5.97 25.69 33.58
C ALA A 11 6.36 24.79 32.40
N ALA A 12 5.46 23.88 31.99
CA ALA A 12 5.64 23.10 30.78
C ALA A 12 5.19 23.94 29.57
N THR A 13 6.13 24.29 28.70
CA THR A 13 5.83 24.88 27.39
C THR A 13 5.17 23.81 26.51
N ALA A 14 3.89 23.98 26.22
CA ALA A 14 3.18 23.13 25.26
C ALA A 14 3.61 23.49 23.84
N VAL A 15 4.24 22.54 23.15
CA VAL A 15 4.45 22.60 21.69
C VAL A 15 3.10 22.30 21.05
N PHE A 16 2.52 23.29 20.37
CA PHE A 16 1.32 23.10 19.56
C PHE A 16 1.74 22.44 18.25
N LEU A 17 1.51 21.12 18.13
CA LEU A 17 1.61 20.42 16.86
C LEU A 17 0.37 20.79 16.04
N THR A 18 0.54 21.66 15.04
CA THR A 18 -0.52 21.93 14.06
C THR A 18 -0.65 20.73 13.14
N LEU A 19 -1.65 19.89 13.40
CA LEU A 19 -2.05 18.83 12.46
C LEU A 19 -2.66 19.51 11.24
N PHE A 20 -2.00 19.44 10.08
CA PHE A 20 -2.67 19.70 8.81
C PHE A 20 -3.61 18.52 8.55
N LEU A 21 -4.91 18.66 8.86
CA LEU A 21 -5.92 17.82 8.23
C LEU A 21 -6.08 18.33 6.80
N ALA A 22 -5.42 17.68 5.83
CA ALA A 22 -5.95 17.68 4.49
C ALA A 22 -7.37 17.07 4.56
N PRO A 23 -8.35 17.54 3.78
CA PRO A 23 -9.60 16.81 3.65
C PRO A 23 -9.25 15.45 3.02
N VAL A 24 -9.11 14.42 3.85
CA VAL A 24 -9.31 13.05 3.38
C VAL A 24 -10.79 13.02 3.01
N VAL A 25 -11.11 13.21 1.73
CA VAL A 25 -12.33 12.63 1.20
C VAL A 25 -12.18 11.15 1.50
N ALA A 26 -12.85 10.68 2.55
CA ALA A 26 -12.88 9.28 2.91
C ALA A 26 -13.66 8.56 1.80
N GLN A 27 -12.96 8.22 0.73
CA GLN A 27 -13.50 7.37 -0.31
C GLN A 27 -13.36 5.94 0.19
N ASP A 28 -14.47 5.21 0.15
CA ASP A 28 -14.57 3.88 0.78
C ASP A 28 -13.38 3.03 0.29
N PRO A 29 -12.48 2.63 1.20
CA PRO A 29 -11.31 1.87 0.80
C PRO A 29 -11.79 0.51 0.30
N ILE A 30 -11.28 0.08 -0.85
CA ILE A 30 -11.41 -1.30 -1.27
C ILE A 30 -10.65 -2.14 -0.25
N SER A 31 -11.35 -3.09 0.36
CA SER A 31 -10.76 -4.06 1.27
C SER A 31 -11.19 -5.45 0.85
N GLY A 32 -10.31 -6.43 0.99
CA GLY A 32 -10.63 -7.81 0.66
C GLY A 32 -9.72 -8.81 1.36
N SER A 33 -10.00 -10.09 1.11
CA SER A 33 -9.18 -11.19 1.62
C SER A 33 -9.08 -12.33 0.62
N THR A 34 -7.99 -13.08 0.71
CA THR A 34 -7.79 -14.34 -0.01
C THR A 34 -8.37 -15.51 0.76
N LEU A 35 -8.50 -16.67 0.11
CA LEU A 35 -9.04 -17.88 0.75
C LEU A 35 -8.23 -18.32 1.98
N ASP A 36 -6.93 -18.03 2.00
CA ASP A 36 -6.03 -18.35 3.12
C ASP A 36 -5.94 -17.25 4.18
N GLY A 37 -6.75 -16.19 4.08
CA GLY A 37 -6.89 -15.15 5.11
C GLY A 37 -5.93 -13.97 4.99
N ALA A 38 -5.14 -13.87 3.91
CA ALA A 38 -4.36 -12.66 3.64
C ALA A 38 -5.31 -11.51 3.28
N THR A 39 -5.12 -10.33 3.86
CA THR A 39 -5.98 -9.16 3.66
C THR A 39 -5.27 -8.08 2.88
N PHE A 40 -6.02 -7.24 2.19
CA PHE A 40 -5.48 -6.10 1.47
C PHE A 40 -6.44 -4.93 1.54
N GLN A 41 -5.89 -3.71 1.46
CA GLN A 41 -6.63 -2.46 1.45
C GLN A 41 -5.92 -1.41 0.60
N LEU A 42 -6.71 -0.61 -0.13
CA LEU A 42 -6.29 0.54 -0.93
C LEU A 42 -7.49 1.48 -1.18
N PRO A 43 -7.26 2.73 -1.58
CA PRO A 43 -8.33 3.62 -2.02
C PRO A 43 -9.13 3.06 -3.21
N SER A 44 -10.43 3.33 -3.26
CA SER A 44 -11.27 2.97 -4.41
C SER A 44 -11.03 3.83 -5.65
N VAL A 45 -10.35 4.96 -5.48
CA VAL A 45 -9.92 5.80 -6.58
C VAL A 45 -8.41 5.82 -6.69
N TRP A 46 -7.93 6.23 -7.86
CA TRP A 46 -6.54 6.59 -8.06
C TRP A 46 -6.46 7.97 -8.71
N VAL A 47 -5.87 8.93 -8.01
CA VAL A 47 -5.62 10.27 -8.53
C VAL A 47 -4.59 10.18 -9.66
N ILE A 48 -4.92 10.73 -10.84
CA ILE A 48 -4.02 10.73 -12.00
C ILE A 48 -2.70 11.41 -11.63
N GLY A 49 -1.60 10.72 -11.91
CA GLY A 49 -0.23 11.22 -11.69
C GLY A 49 0.33 11.01 -10.29
N GLU A 50 -0.50 10.61 -9.31
CA GLU A 50 -0.08 10.40 -7.92
C GLU A 50 0.19 8.92 -7.64
N PRO A 51 1.06 8.57 -6.68
CA PRO A 51 1.19 7.19 -6.23
C PRO A 51 -0.08 6.69 -5.52
N LEU A 52 -0.36 5.39 -5.62
CA LEU A 52 -1.47 4.75 -4.91
C LEU A 52 -0.98 3.98 -3.69
N ALA A 53 -1.40 4.40 -2.50
CA ALA A 53 -1.09 3.69 -1.26
C ALA A 53 -1.84 2.35 -1.18
N ILE A 54 -1.12 1.29 -0.81
CA ILE A 54 -1.67 -0.05 -0.58
C ILE A 54 -1.08 -0.65 0.70
N ALA A 55 -1.89 -1.42 1.42
CA ALA A 55 -1.48 -2.17 2.58
C ALA A 55 -2.10 -3.56 2.61
N GLY A 56 -1.53 -4.46 3.41
CA GLY A 56 -2.09 -5.78 3.64
C GLY A 56 -1.46 -6.48 4.82
N GLU A 57 -2.12 -7.55 5.29
CA GLU A 57 -1.68 -8.38 6.42
C GLU A 57 -1.79 -9.87 6.10
N ASN A 58 -1.08 -10.70 6.87
CA ASN A 58 -1.05 -12.17 6.75
C ASN A 58 -0.56 -12.70 5.38
N TRP A 59 0.22 -11.90 4.65
CA TRP A 59 0.91 -12.31 3.42
C TRP A 59 2.19 -13.07 3.75
N THR A 60 2.04 -14.31 4.22
CA THR A 60 3.16 -15.18 4.56
C THR A 60 3.32 -16.35 3.58
N THR A 61 4.50 -16.97 3.60
CA THR A 61 4.79 -18.26 2.95
C THR A 61 3.84 -19.37 3.45
N HIS A 62 3.88 -20.54 2.80
CA HIS A 62 3.16 -21.74 3.26
C HIS A 62 3.50 -22.13 4.71
N ALA A 63 4.77 -21.96 5.12
CA ALA A 63 5.23 -22.29 6.46
C ALA A 63 4.87 -21.21 7.50
N GLY A 64 4.50 -20.00 7.05
CA GLY A 64 4.24 -18.88 7.95
C GLY A 64 5.49 -18.31 8.62
N ASP A 65 6.68 -18.64 8.11
CA ASP A 65 7.98 -18.32 8.70
C ASP A 65 8.59 -17.01 8.17
N ARG A 66 8.07 -16.52 7.04
CA ARG A 66 8.50 -15.29 6.36
C ARG A 66 7.32 -14.62 5.66
N GLY A 67 7.46 -13.33 5.36
CA GLY A 67 6.57 -12.63 4.45
C GLY A 67 6.79 -13.05 3.00
N SER A 68 5.70 -12.99 2.23
CA SER A 68 5.70 -13.32 0.80
C SER A 68 6.27 -12.20 -0.06
N VAL A 69 6.74 -12.59 -1.26
CA VAL A 69 7.10 -11.67 -2.34
C VAL A 69 5.90 -11.50 -3.26
N ILE A 70 5.39 -10.27 -3.30
CA ILE A 70 4.19 -9.88 -4.04
C ILE A 70 4.62 -9.13 -5.30
N GLY A 71 4.27 -9.65 -6.46
CA GLY A 71 4.35 -8.93 -7.73
C GLY A 71 3.05 -8.17 -8.01
N VAL A 72 3.15 -6.94 -8.48
CA VAL A 72 2.00 -6.09 -8.82
C VAL A 72 1.91 -5.92 -10.34
N LYS A 73 0.74 -6.19 -10.91
CA LYS A 73 0.43 -5.92 -12.32
C LYS A 73 -0.79 -5.03 -12.45
N TYR A 74 -0.81 -4.19 -13.47
CA TYR A 74 -1.98 -3.40 -13.87
C TYR A 74 -2.65 -4.05 -15.09
N ASP A 75 -3.98 -4.10 -15.09
CA ASP A 75 -4.80 -4.70 -16.15
C ASP A 75 -4.28 -6.09 -16.57
N PHE A 76 -3.93 -6.89 -15.56
CA PHE A 76 -3.34 -8.23 -15.68
C PHE A 76 -2.10 -8.34 -16.59
N GLY A 77 -1.34 -7.25 -16.73
CA GLY A 77 -0.12 -7.17 -17.54
C GLY A 77 -0.32 -6.53 -18.92
N GLU A 78 -1.52 -6.04 -19.25
CA GLU A 78 -1.74 -5.25 -20.46
C GLU A 78 -1.05 -3.87 -20.39
N VAL A 79 -0.94 -3.31 -19.19
CA VAL A 79 -0.18 -2.09 -18.92
C VAL A 79 1.19 -2.48 -18.39
N VAL A 80 2.21 -2.23 -19.20
CA VAL A 80 3.60 -2.65 -18.97
C VAL A 80 4.44 -1.44 -18.57
N PRO A 81 5.30 -1.52 -17.53
CA PRO A 81 6.22 -0.44 -17.18
C PRO A 81 7.25 -0.18 -18.30
N THR A 82 7.57 1.10 -18.51
CA THR A 82 8.58 1.54 -19.49
C THR A 82 9.99 1.08 -19.11
N ASP A 83 10.26 0.93 -17.81
CA ASP A 83 11.52 0.39 -17.26
C ASP A 83 11.17 -0.77 -16.30
N PRO A 84 11.17 -2.03 -16.80
CA PRO A 84 10.74 -3.17 -16.02
C PRO A 84 11.74 -3.53 -14.91
N LEU A 85 11.22 -4.04 -13.79
CA LEU A 85 12.02 -4.34 -12.60
C LEU A 85 12.90 -5.59 -12.74
N ASP A 86 12.55 -6.48 -13.65
CA ASP A 86 13.24 -7.73 -13.91
C ASP A 86 12.96 -8.22 -15.35
N GLU A 87 13.30 -9.47 -15.66
CA GLU A 87 12.99 -10.10 -16.96
C GLU A 87 11.47 -10.29 -17.19
N MET A 88 10.64 -10.05 -16.18
CA MET A 88 9.19 -10.05 -16.30
C MET A 88 8.73 -8.63 -16.59
N ASP A 89 8.68 -8.29 -17.87
CA ASP A 89 8.45 -6.93 -18.34
C ASP A 89 7.17 -6.28 -17.78
N ASP A 90 6.19 -7.06 -17.28
CA ASP A 90 4.87 -6.61 -16.86
C ASP A 90 4.69 -6.38 -15.33
N ILE A 91 5.76 -6.43 -14.53
CA ILE A 91 5.72 -6.20 -13.08
C ILE A 91 6.02 -4.74 -12.74
N TRP A 92 5.01 -4.01 -12.26
CA TRP A 92 5.12 -2.61 -11.86
C TRP A 92 5.76 -2.41 -10.48
N ALA A 93 5.54 -3.34 -9.56
CA ALA A 93 6.12 -3.28 -8.23
C ALA A 93 6.39 -4.69 -7.69
N ARG A 94 7.46 -4.80 -6.90
CA ARG A 94 7.76 -5.97 -6.09
C ARG A 94 7.73 -5.56 -4.62
N ILE A 95 6.77 -6.08 -3.88
CA ILE A 95 6.59 -5.80 -2.45
C ILE A 95 7.00 -7.04 -1.68
N THR A 96 7.89 -6.89 -0.69
CA THR A 96 8.18 -7.98 0.25
C THR A 96 7.49 -7.67 1.56
N ALA A 97 6.54 -8.54 1.94
CA ALA A 97 5.91 -8.44 3.24
C ALA A 97 6.92 -8.75 4.35
N ASP A 98 6.71 -8.18 5.53
CA ASP A 98 7.57 -8.44 6.68
C ASP A 98 7.35 -9.86 7.26
N GLY A 99 8.08 -10.21 8.32
CA GLY A 99 7.97 -11.54 8.94
C GLY A 99 6.58 -11.90 9.47
N SER A 100 5.71 -10.91 9.74
CA SER A 100 4.31 -11.14 10.13
C SER A 100 3.37 -11.26 8.92
N GLY A 101 3.87 -11.00 7.72
CA GLY A 101 3.08 -10.90 6.50
C GLY A 101 2.39 -9.55 6.34
N ALA A 102 2.81 -8.52 7.07
CA ALA A 102 2.33 -7.16 6.88
C ALA A 102 3.13 -6.43 5.79
N PHE A 103 2.47 -5.57 5.03
CA PHE A 103 3.15 -4.66 4.10
C PHE A 103 2.40 -3.32 3.99
N SER A 104 3.15 -2.29 3.62
CA SER A 104 2.63 -1.02 3.12
C SER A 104 3.55 -0.55 1.98
N ALA A 105 2.97 -0.08 0.88
CA ALA A 105 3.69 0.34 -0.29
C ALA A 105 2.95 1.47 -1.03
N GLU A 106 3.69 2.17 -1.87
CA GLU A 106 3.17 3.14 -2.82
C GLU A 106 3.38 2.59 -4.24
N LEU A 107 2.28 2.44 -4.98
CA LEU A 107 2.28 1.95 -6.34
C LEU A 107 2.48 3.13 -7.31
N PRO A 108 3.44 3.05 -8.26
CA PRO A 108 3.70 4.14 -9.20
C PRO A 108 2.56 4.32 -10.21
N TYR A 109 2.24 5.57 -10.53
CA TYR A 109 1.26 5.87 -11.58
C TYR A 109 1.82 5.56 -12.98
N PRO A 110 1.07 4.85 -13.86
CA PRO A 110 1.54 4.51 -15.19
C PRO A 110 1.33 5.66 -16.19
N ALA A 111 2.21 6.66 -16.15
CA ALA A 111 2.08 7.90 -16.93
C ALA A 111 1.92 7.69 -18.46
N ASP A 112 2.56 6.65 -19.01
CA ASP A 112 2.55 6.35 -20.45
C ASP A 112 1.35 5.50 -20.89
N ALA A 113 0.49 5.04 -19.96
CA ALA A 113 -0.62 4.13 -20.26
C ALA A 113 -1.82 4.81 -20.94
N GLY A 114 -1.85 6.15 -21.02
CA GLY A 114 -2.94 6.90 -21.67
C GLY A 114 -4.27 6.88 -20.89
N TRP A 115 -4.21 6.48 -19.63
CA TRP A 115 -5.31 6.41 -18.67
C TRP A 115 -6.00 7.76 -18.45
N SER A 116 -7.35 7.75 -18.43
CA SER A 116 -8.20 8.95 -18.38
C SER A 116 -9.17 8.95 -17.19
N VAL A 117 -9.56 10.15 -16.75
CA VAL A 117 -10.50 10.35 -15.63
C VAL A 117 -11.82 9.60 -15.89
N GLY A 118 -12.30 8.90 -14.88
CA GLY A 118 -13.54 8.11 -14.92
C GLY A 118 -13.36 6.69 -15.48
N GLU A 119 -12.18 6.33 -16.01
CA GLU A 119 -11.87 4.94 -16.38
C GLU A 119 -11.67 4.07 -15.14
N GLU A 120 -11.91 2.77 -15.30
CA GLU A 120 -11.63 1.75 -14.29
C GLU A 120 -10.49 0.85 -14.74
N HIS A 121 -9.53 0.63 -13.84
CA HIS A 121 -8.39 -0.27 -14.07
C HIS A 121 -8.28 -1.30 -12.96
N THR A 122 -7.64 -2.44 -13.25
CA THR A 122 -7.41 -3.48 -12.27
C THR A 122 -5.97 -3.54 -11.79
N ILE A 123 -5.81 -3.77 -10.49
CA ILE A 123 -4.53 -4.06 -9.85
C ILE A 123 -4.58 -5.52 -9.40
N HIS A 124 -3.54 -6.26 -9.75
CA HIS A 124 -3.38 -7.67 -9.38
C HIS A 124 -2.20 -7.83 -8.44
N LEU A 125 -2.43 -8.48 -7.31
CA LEU A 125 -1.37 -8.85 -6.37
C LEU A 125 -1.05 -10.32 -6.54
N LEU A 126 0.14 -10.65 -7.01
CA LEU A 126 0.54 -12.00 -7.39
C LEU A 126 1.61 -12.53 -6.43
N THR A 127 1.41 -13.73 -5.90
CA THR A 127 2.43 -14.44 -5.10
C THR A 127 2.60 -15.87 -5.61
N GLY A 128 3.72 -16.51 -5.25
CA GLY A 128 4.01 -17.91 -5.57
C GLY A 128 5.25 -18.10 -6.44
N ALA A 129 5.36 -17.40 -7.58
CA ALA A 129 6.48 -17.59 -8.50
C ALA A 129 7.74 -16.81 -8.11
N MET A 130 7.60 -15.65 -7.46
CA MET A 130 8.71 -14.73 -7.16
C MET A 130 9.37 -14.99 -5.80
N GLY A 131 8.74 -15.78 -4.94
CA GLY A 131 9.22 -16.09 -3.60
C GLY A 131 9.15 -17.58 -3.31
N ASP A 132 10.26 -18.14 -2.83
CA ASP A 132 10.32 -19.56 -2.48
C ASP A 132 9.29 -19.92 -1.40
N ASN A 133 8.54 -20.99 -1.66
CA ASN A 133 7.50 -21.50 -0.76
C ASN A 133 6.36 -20.50 -0.49
N ASP A 134 6.16 -19.52 -1.36
CA ASP A 134 5.00 -18.64 -1.29
C ASP A 134 3.72 -19.36 -1.68
N LYS A 135 2.64 -19.04 -0.96
CA LYS A 135 1.30 -19.44 -1.35
C LYS A 135 0.91 -18.70 -2.63
N VAL A 136 0.32 -19.40 -3.59
CA VAL A 136 -0.19 -18.76 -4.81
C VAL A 136 -1.43 -17.94 -4.49
N ARG A 137 -1.39 -16.64 -4.77
CA ARG A 137 -2.54 -15.71 -4.65
C ARG A 137 -2.61 -14.79 -5.85
N ASN A 138 -3.82 -14.37 -6.19
CA ASN A 138 -4.12 -13.41 -7.27
C ASN A 138 -5.43 -12.64 -6.98
N PRO A 139 -5.57 -11.89 -5.86
CA PRO A 139 -6.66 -10.95 -5.73
C PRO A 139 -6.59 -9.87 -6.81
N THR A 140 -7.77 -9.50 -7.30
CA THR A 140 -7.96 -8.43 -8.28
C THR A 140 -8.74 -7.30 -7.62
N LEU A 141 -8.22 -6.09 -7.74
CA LEU A 141 -8.76 -4.88 -7.13
C LEU A 141 -9.05 -3.89 -8.26
N ARG A 142 -10.17 -3.18 -8.21
CA ARG A 142 -10.62 -2.31 -9.31
C ARG A 142 -10.72 -0.88 -8.82
N VAL A 143 -9.98 0.03 -9.44
CA VAL A 143 -9.89 1.44 -9.04
C VAL A 143 -10.44 2.34 -10.14
N THR A 144 -11.05 3.46 -9.75
CA THR A 144 -11.53 4.48 -10.69
C THR A 144 -10.59 5.69 -10.72
N LEU A 145 -10.26 6.20 -11.91
CA LEU A 145 -9.37 7.36 -12.04
C LEU A 145 -10.10 8.66 -11.76
N VAL A 146 -9.43 9.56 -11.02
CA VAL A 146 -9.95 10.89 -10.66
C VAL A 146 -8.88 11.96 -10.89
N GLU A 147 -9.31 13.22 -11.03
CA GLU A 147 -8.39 14.35 -11.02
C GLU A 147 -7.90 14.64 -9.60
N ALA A 148 -6.76 15.32 -9.50
CA ALA A 148 -6.33 15.93 -8.23
C ALA A 148 -7.29 17.07 -7.86
N GLU A 149 -7.66 17.17 -6.59
CA GLU A 149 -8.50 18.27 -6.07
C GLU A 149 -7.74 19.60 -5.94
#